data_AF-A0A0F0GRZ3-F1
#
_entry.id   AF-A0A0F0GRZ3-F1
#
_cell.length_a   1.000
_cell.length_b   1.000
_cell.length_c   1.000
_cell.angle_alpha   90.00
_cell.angle_beta   90.00
_cell.angle_gamma   90.00
#
_symmetry.space_group_name_H-M   'P 1'
#
loop_
_entity.id
_entity.type
_entity.pdbx_description
1 polymer ?
#
loop_
_entity_poly.entity_id
_entity_poly.type
_entity_poly.pdbx_seq_one_letter_code
_entity_poly.pdbx_strand_id
1 'polypeptide(L)'
;MPSSAPRRTGAFTLTEDVAVRVTGQARTAAAMMRELIFRQTGYLLAESADGMLMVSHDPAMRGLGPEGYALLVSNSAVMLRAGTQAGLRHGVQSFRQLMTADGTVRAADVQDSPAFQWRGVTSALLPPAEMRKAIDRMAAYKLNVMHVFPEGDPDALRDLVEYGRDNGITVVPELSPATLDLLELFPSRWVHIGSAKLTSKLAGVLERHGRLPVRWHDGNSAADVLGPHGQLAEGDPGLRAIATAGWVGGRFTTPAVVRA
;
A
#
# COMPACT_ATOMS: atom_id res chain seq x y z
N MET A 1 -8.37 -14.67 -2.43
CA MET A 1 -7.87 -15.74 -3.33
C MET A 1 -7.07 -15.07 -4.43
N PRO A 2 -5.98 -15.67 -4.91
CA PRO A 2 -5.21 -15.12 -6.03
C PRO A 2 -6.03 -15.13 -7.32
N SER A 3 -5.64 -14.26 -8.26
CA SER A 3 -6.29 -14.12 -9.58
C SER A 3 -6.19 -15.41 -10.41
N SER A 4 -5.06 -16.12 -10.33
CA SER A 4 -4.86 -17.45 -10.91
C SER A 4 -3.97 -18.29 -10.01
N ALA A 5 -4.39 -19.53 -9.74
CA ALA A 5 -3.61 -20.52 -8.99
C ALA A 5 -4.01 -21.95 -9.38
N PRO A 6 -3.61 -22.44 -10.58
CA PRO A 6 -3.81 -23.83 -10.95
C PRO A 6 -3.23 -24.78 -9.89
N ARG A 7 -3.94 -25.90 -9.64
CA ARG A 7 -3.50 -26.90 -8.67
C ARG A 7 -2.15 -27.48 -9.08
N ARG A 8 -1.23 -27.59 -8.12
CA ARG A 8 0.04 -28.30 -8.22
C ARG A 8 0.14 -29.29 -7.07
N THR A 9 0.92 -30.36 -7.27
CA THR A 9 1.18 -31.39 -6.26
C THR A 9 2.66 -31.41 -5.92
N GLY A 10 2.99 -31.72 -4.67
CA GLY A 10 4.37 -31.74 -4.17
C GLY A 10 4.69 -30.54 -3.29
N ALA A 11 5.96 -30.42 -2.93
CA ALA A 11 6.47 -29.35 -2.11
C ALA A 11 7.97 -29.15 -2.37
N PHE A 12 8.43 -27.92 -2.18
CA PHE A 12 9.85 -27.60 -2.07
C PHE A 12 10.28 -27.78 -0.62
N THR A 13 11.37 -28.51 -0.37
CA THR A 13 11.92 -28.67 0.98
C THR A 13 12.94 -27.57 1.24
N LEU A 14 12.77 -26.80 2.32
CA LEU A 14 13.77 -25.86 2.76
C LEU A 14 14.80 -26.61 3.62
N THR A 15 16.07 -26.43 3.29
CA THR A 15 17.22 -26.91 4.03
C THR A 15 18.25 -25.79 4.16
N GLU A 16 19.23 -25.96 5.04
CA GLU A 16 20.23 -24.92 5.31
C GLU A 16 21.15 -24.63 4.11
N ASP A 17 21.32 -25.57 3.18
CA ASP A 17 22.10 -25.44 1.95
C ASP A 17 21.34 -24.76 0.81
N VAL A 18 20.03 -24.53 0.94
CA VAL A 18 19.27 -23.75 -0.04
C VAL A 18 19.81 -22.33 -0.07
N ALA A 19 20.22 -21.88 -1.25
CA ALA A 19 20.64 -20.50 -1.46
C ALA A 19 19.57 -19.66 -2.18
N VAL A 20 19.61 -18.36 -1.90
CA VAL A 20 18.73 -17.35 -2.48
C VAL A 20 19.43 -16.65 -3.64
N ARG A 21 18.84 -16.72 -4.84
CA ARG A 21 19.26 -15.96 -6.01
C ARG A 21 18.48 -14.66 -6.11
N VAL A 22 19.18 -13.53 -6.05
CA VAL A 22 18.57 -12.20 -6.17
C VAL A 22 18.91 -11.59 -7.52
N THR A 23 17.91 -11.11 -8.26
CA THR A 23 18.12 -10.42 -9.55
C THR A 23 17.36 -9.09 -9.62
N GLY A 24 17.96 -8.12 -10.29
CA GLY A 24 17.44 -6.75 -10.31
C GLY A 24 17.43 -6.10 -8.92
N GLN A 25 16.50 -5.18 -8.70
CA GLN A 25 16.34 -4.48 -7.42
C GLN A 25 15.53 -5.29 -6.39
N ALA A 26 15.75 -6.60 -6.27
CA ALA A 26 14.92 -7.48 -5.43
C ALA A 26 15.42 -7.69 -3.98
N ARG A 27 16.52 -7.04 -3.57
CA ARG A 27 17.18 -7.29 -2.27
C ARG A 27 16.26 -7.18 -1.06
N THR A 28 15.40 -6.15 -1.01
CA THR A 28 14.46 -5.96 0.12
C THR A 28 13.48 -7.13 0.23
N ALA A 29 12.88 -7.55 -0.88
CA ALA A 29 11.95 -8.68 -0.88
C ALA A 29 12.65 -10.02 -0.58
N ALA A 30 13.87 -10.20 -1.07
CA ALA A 30 14.70 -11.37 -0.75
C ALA A 30 15.02 -11.43 0.75
N ALA A 31 15.38 -10.29 1.36
CA ALA A 31 15.60 -10.19 2.81
C ALA A 31 14.33 -10.54 3.60
N MET A 32 13.16 -10.03 3.19
CA MET A 32 11.88 -10.39 3.81
C MET A 32 11.59 -11.90 3.71
N MET A 33 11.84 -12.51 2.55
CA MET A 33 11.62 -13.95 2.35
C MET A 33 12.58 -14.78 3.21
N ARG A 34 13.86 -14.39 3.30
CA ARG A 34 14.86 -15.02 4.17
C ARG A 34 14.46 -14.94 5.65
N GLU A 35 13.98 -13.78 6.10
CA GLU A 35 13.51 -13.59 7.47
C GLU A 35 12.29 -14.49 7.80
N LEU A 36 11.37 -14.66 6.85
CA LEU A 36 10.25 -15.60 7.02
C LEU A 36 10.74 -17.05 7.14
N ILE A 37 11.70 -17.44 6.31
CA ILE A 37 12.31 -18.78 6.35
C ILE A 37 13.03 -18.99 7.68
N PHE A 38 13.85 -18.03 8.10
CA PHE A 38 14.56 -18.09 9.37
C PHE A 38 13.59 -18.24 10.55
N ARG A 39 12.52 -17.43 10.61
CA ARG A 39 11.53 -17.54 11.69
C ARG A 39 10.78 -18.87 11.72
N GLN A 40 10.59 -19.51 10.56
CA GLN A 40 9.88 -20.79 10.46
C GLN A 40 10.78 -22.01 10.67
N THR A 41 12.06 -21.93 10.29
CA THR A 41 12.95 -23.09 10.18
C THR A 41 14.26 -22.97 10.97
N GLY A 42 14.65 -21.76 11.35
CA GLY A 42 15.97 -21.46 11.92
C GLY A 42 17.11 -21.32 10.90
N TYR A 43 16.87 -21.58 9.61
CA TYR A 43 17.92 -21.58 8.59
C TYR A 43 18.28 -20.17 8.12
N LEU A 44 19.59 -19.87 8.13
CA LEU A 44 20.16 -18.64 7.59
C LEU A 44 20.65 -18.88 6.16
N LEU A 45 19.74 -18.82 5.19
CA LEU A 45 20.06 -19.12 3.79
C LEU A 45 21.11 -18.14 3.23
N ALA A 46 22.09 -18.62 2.47
CA ALA A 46 23.08 -17.74 1.82
C ALA A 46 22.51 -17.08 0.54
N GLU A 47 23.11 -15.98 0.07
CA GLU A 47 22.88 -15.54 -1.32
C GLU A 47 23.83 -16.30 -2.27
N SER A 48 23.33 -16.77 -3.41
CA SER A 48 24.14 -17.39 -4.47
C SER A 48 23.55 -17.11 -5.84
N ALA A 49 24.41 -16.95 -6.86
CA ALA A 49 23.99 -16.78 -8.24
C ALA A 49 23.20 -17.99 -8.78
N ASP A 50 23.44 -19.18 -8.22
CA ASP A 50 22.83 -20.44 -8.61
C ASP A 50 21.77 -20.92 -7.60
N GLY A 51 21.30 -20.03 -6.73
CA GLY A 51 20.31 -20.35 -5.70
C GLY A 51 18.97 -20.85 -6.27
N MET A 52 18.43 -21.91 -5.66
CA MET A 52 17.16 -22.54 -6.03
C MET A 52 15.93 -21.71 -5.63
N LEU A 53 16.11 -20.74 -4.73
CA LEU A 53 15.09 -19.78 -4.36
C LEU A 53 15.41 -18.44 -5.05
N MET A 54 14.71 -18.14 -6.14
CA MET A 54 14.92 -16.96 -6.94
C MET A 54 13.92 -15.85 -6.60
N VAL A 55 14.41 -14.64 -6.33
CA VAL A 55 13.61 -13.42 -6.21
C VAL A 55 14.07 -12.41 -7.26
N SER A 56 13.16 -12.03 -8.14
CA SER A 56 13.48 -11.28 -9.36
C SER A 56 12.62 -10.04 -9.53
N HIS A 57 13.28 -8.88 -9.52
CA HIS A 57 12.67 -7.63 -9.95
C HIS A 57 12.89 -7.50 -11.46
N ASP A 58 11.81 -7.61 -12.23
CA ASP A 58 11.84 -7.53 -13.68
C ASP A 58 10.94 -6.40 -14.22
N PRO A 59 11.51 -5.20 -14.47
CA PRO A 59 10.77 -4.07 -15.03
C PRO A 59 10.13 -4.33 -16.39
N ALA A 60 10.56 -5.36 -17.12
CA ALA A 60 9.98 -5.74 -18.41
C ALA A 60 8.73 -6.62 -18.26
N MET A 61 8.39 -7.09 -17.06
CA MET A 61 7.18 -7.85 -16.80
C MET A 61 5.93 -7.04 -17.20
N ARG A 62 4.99 -7.69 -17.89
CA ARG A 62 3.73 -7.12 -18.35
C ARG A 62 2.56 -8.00 -17.93
N GLY A 63 1.34 -7.48 -17.99
CA GLY A 63 0.11 -8.25 -17.83
C GLY A 63 -0.44 -8.36 -16.40
N LEU A 64 0.35 -8.08 -15.35
CA LEU A 64 -0.11 -8.19 -13.95
C LEU A 64 -0.22 -6.83 -13.21
N GLY A 65 0.01 -5.72 -13.90
CA GLY A 65 -0.09 -4.38 -13.33
C GLY A 65 1.00 -4.05 -12.29
N PRO A 66 0.89 -2.89 -11.61
CA PRO A 66 1.95 -2.36 -10.75
C PRO A 66 2.08 -3.08 -9.40
N GLU A 67 1.11 -3.89 -9.00
CA GLU A 67 1.10 -4.61 -7.71
C GLU A 67 1.06 -6.13 -7.89
N GLY A 68 1.11 -6.60 -9.14
CA GLY A 68 1.04 -8.02 -9.44
C GLY A 68 2.40 -8.72 -9.45
N TYR A 69 2.35 -10.04 -9.29
CA TYR A 69 3.52 -10.92 -9.21
C TYR A 69 3.20 -12.31 -9.74
N ALA A 70 4.26 -13.04 -10.10
CA ALA A 70 4.22 -14.46 -10.39
C ALA A 70 5.07 -15.21 -9.36
N LEU A 71 4.52 -16.28 -8.77
CA LEU A 71 5.19 -17.16 -7.83
C LEU A 71 5.04 -18.61 -8.31
N LEU A 72 6.15 -19.25 -8.65
CA LEU A 72 6.22 -20.67 -8.97
C LEU A 72 6.96 -21.40 -7.85
N VAL A 73 6.33 -22.42 -7.29
CA VAL A 73 6.94 -23.37 -6.35
C VAL A 73 6.86 -24.75 -6.98
N SER A 74 8.02 -25.33 -7.23
CA SER A 74 8.19 -26.70 -7.71
C SER A 74 8.99 -27.51 -6.69
N ASN A 75 9.13 -28.82 -6.91
CA ASN A 75 9.93 -29.65 -6.00
C ASN A 75 11.43 -29.30 -6.02
N SER A 76 11.93 -28.63 -7.07
CA SER A 76 13.35 -28.34 -7.26
C SER A 76 13.72 -26.86 -7.07
N ALA A 77 12.76 -25.95 -7.18
CA ALA A 77 13.02 -24.52 -7.12
C ALA A 77 11.77 -23.70 -6.77
N VAL A 78 12.02 -22.51 -6.21
CA VAL A 78 11.04 -21.44 -5.96
C VAL A 78 11.43 -20.23 -6.80
N MET A 79 10.49 -19.64 -7.51
CA MET A 79 10.71 -18.43 -8.31
C MET A 79 9.62 -17.40 -8.04
N LEU A 80 10.01 -16.26 -7.47
CA LEU A 80 9.18 -15.08 -7.30
C LEU A 80 9.66 -13.98 -8.27
N ARG A 81 8.76 -13.49 -9.13
CA ARG A 81 9.03 -12.40 -10.06
C ARG A 81 7.93 -11.33 -10.01
N ALA A 82 8.31 -10.07 -10.05
CA ALA A 82 7.37 -8.96 -10.19
C ALA A 82 8.02 -7.75 -10.90
N GLY A 83 7.18 -6.90 -11.49
CA GLY A 83 7.63 -5.67 -12.15
C GLY A 83 7.91 -4.50 -11.23
N THR A 84 7.55 -4.61 -9.94
CA THR A 84 7.72 -3.56 -8.94
C THR A 84 8.04 -4.14 -7.56
N GLN A 85 8.48 -3.28 -6.64
CA GLN A 85 8.64 -3.63 -5.23
C GLN A 85 7.33 -4.05 -4.55
N ALA A 86 6.21 -3.43 -4.92
CA ALA A 86 4.90 -3.76 -4.35
C ALA A 86 4.47 -5.19 -4.74
N GLY A 87 4.64 -5.56 -6.01
CA GLY A 87 4.38 -6.92 -6.46
C GLY A 87 5.27 -7.94 -5.75
N LEU A 88 6.58 -7.65 -5.59
CA LEU A 88 7.48 -8.54 -4.84
C LEU A 88 7.02 -8.74 -3.40
N ARG A 89 6.64 -7.67 -2.68
CA ARG A 89 6.12 -7.79 -1.31
C ARG A 89 4.88 -8.68 -1.25
N HIS A 90 3.93 -8.50 -2.17
CA HIS A 90 2.74 -9.36 -2.24
C HIS A 90 3.10 -10.83 -2.49
N GLY A 91 4.07 -11.10 -3.37
CA GLY A 91 4.52 -12.45 -3.64
C GLY A 91 5.20 -13.12 -2.45
N VAL A 92 5.98 -12.37 -1.66
CA VAL A 92 6.53 -12.84 -0.38
C VAL A 92 5.42 -13.26 0.58
N GLN A 93 4.31 -12.52 0.63
CA GLN A 93 3.18 -12.90 1.50
C GLN A 93 2.46 -14.17 1.03
N SER A 94 2.39 -14.40 -0.28
CA SER A 94 1.84 -15.66 -0.81
C SER A 94 2.79 -16.83 -0.57
N PHE A 95 4.10 -16.63 -0.71
CA PHE A 95 5.10 -17.61 -0.30
C PHE A 95 4.93 -18.00 1.18
N ARG A 96 4.79 -17.00 2.07
CA ARG A 96 4.53 -17.22 3.51
C ARG A 96 3.32 -18.12 3.77
N GLN A 97 2.23 -17.94 3.00
CA GLN A 97 1.00 -18.73 3.15
C GLN A 97 1.16 -20.17 2.65
N LEU A 98 2.12 -20.43 1.76
CA LEU A 98 2.43 -21.76 1.23
C LEU A 98 3.43 -22.53 2.10
N MET A 99 4.20 -21.83 2.95
CA MET A 99 5.07 -22.45 3.93
C MET A 99 4.26 -23.30 4.92
N THR A 100 4.86 -24.40 5.35
CA THR A 100 4.30 -25.33 6.32
C THR A 100 5.14 -25.37 7.59
N ALA A 101 4.58 -25.95 8.66
CA ALA A 101 5.24 -26.02 9.95
C ALA A 101 6.51 -26.89 9.93
N ASP A 102 6.57 -27.88 9.05
CA ASP A 102 7.68 -28.82 8.84
C ASP A 102 8.78 -28.28 7.91
N GLY A 103 8.75 -26.98 7.56
CA GLY A 103 9.80 -26.36 6.74
C GLY A 103 9.72 -26.70 5.26
N THR A 104 8.55 -27.07 4.75
CA THR A 104 8.32 -27.21 3.31
C THR A 104 7.48 -26.04 2.76
N VAL A 105 7.48 -25.88 1.44
CA VAL A 105 6.66 -24.91 0.73
C VAL A 105 5.82 -25.66 -0.28
N ARG A 106 4.49 -25.61 -0.13
CA ARG A 106 3.58 -26.34 -1.03
C ARG A 106 3.77 -25.90 -2.48
N ALA A 107 3.81 -26.87 -3.40
CA ALA A 107 3.89 -26.60 -4.83
C ALA A 107 2.71 -25.74 -5.28
N ALA A 108 3.00 -24.74 -6.08
CA ALA A 108 2.03 -23.74 -6.53
C ALA A 108 2.51 -23.05 -7.79
N ASP A 109 1.58 -22.56 -8.58
CA ASP A 109 1.84 -21.67 -9.70
C ASP A 109 0.81 -20.54 -9.59
N VAL A 110 1.25 -19.39 -9.11
CA VAL A 110 0.40 -18.27 -8.74
C VAL A 110 0.73 -17.10 -9.63
N GLN A 111 -0.28 -16.57 -10.30
CA GLN A 111 -0.22 -15.25 -10.92
C GLN A 111 -1.31 -14.42 -10.27
N ASP A 112 -0.91 -13.32 -9.65
CA ASP A 112 -1.85 -12.54 -8.86
C ASP A 112 -1.66 -11.05 -9.08
N SER A 113 -2.77 -10.33 -9.03
CA SER A 113 -2.86 -8.88 -9.14
C SER A 113 -4.11 -8.43 -8.39
N PRO A 114 -4.09 -7.28 -7.69
CA PRO A 114 -5.25 -6.85 -6.94
C PRO A 114 -6.40 -6.42 -7.86
N ALA A 115 -7.62 -6.81 -7.52
CA ALA A 115 -8.84 -6.37 -8.21
C ALA A 115 -9.11 -4.85 -8.01
N PHE A 116 -8.70 -4.31 -6.86
CA PHE A 116 -8.87 -2.91 -6.50
C PHE A 116 -7.53 -2.30 -6.08
N GLN A 117 -7.24 -1.09 -6.58
CA GLN A 117 -6.05 -0.33 -6.18
C GLN A 117 -6.13 0.15 -4.72
N TRP A 118 -7.34 0.37 -4.20
CA TRP A 118 -7.57 0.81 -2.83
C TRP A 118 -8.08 -0.35 -1.98
N ARG A 119 -7.28 -0.78 -1.00
CA ARG A 119 -7.62 -1.90 -0.12
C ARG A 119 -7.28 -1.49 1.30
N GLY A 120 -8.25 -0.87 1.97
CA GLY A 120 -7.97 -0.15 3.21
C GLY A 120 -8.74 -0.62 4.43
N VAL A 121 -8.23 -0.19 5.58
CA VAL A 121 -8.84 -0.35 6.91
C VAL A 121 -8.86 1.02 7.57
N THR A 122 -9.93 1.31 8.29
CA THR A 122 -10.04 2.52 9.11
C THR A 122 -9.85 2.14 10.57
N SER A 123 -9.07 2.93 11.32
CA SER A 123 -8.80 2.71 12.75
C SER A 123 -8.66 4.02 13.51
N ALA A 124 -8.91 4.01 14.82
CA ALA A 124 -8.48 5.10 15.69
C ALA A 124 -6.94 5.07 15.83
N LEU A 125 -6.33 6.16 16.28
CA LEU A 125 -4.92 6.14 16.64
C LEU A 125 -4.71 5.33 17.95
N LEU A 126 -4.17 4.12 17.81
CA LEU A 126 -3.83 3.24 18.94
C LEU A 126 -2.35 3.44 19.35
N PRO A 127 -1.91 2.88 20.49
CA PRO A 127 -0.50 2.91 20.87
C PRO A 127 0.42 2.41 19.74
N PRO A 128 1.64 2.98 19.57
CA PRO A 128 2.50 2.68 18.42
C PRO A 128 2.77 1.18 18.18
N ALA A 129 2.94 0.41 19.25
CA ALA A 129 3.16 -1.03 19.15
C ALA A 129 1.94 -1.78 18.56
N GLU A 130 0.72 -1.33 18.86
CA GLU A 130 -0.50 -1.91 18.31
C GLU A 130 -0.70 -1.49 16.85
N MET A 131 -0.41 -0.23 16.53
CA MET A 131 -0.48 0.25 15.15
C MET A 131 0.51 -0.48 14.23
N ARG A 132 1.73 -0.75 14.70
CA ARG A 132 2.72 -1.58 13.96
C ARG A 132 2.20 -3.00 13.71
N LYS A 133 1.61 -3.65 14.72
CA LYS A 133 0.98 -4.98 14.57
C LYS A 133 -0.18 -4.94 13.57
N ALA A 134 -0.98 -3.87 13.56
CA ALA A 134 -2.06 -3.70 12.60
C ALA A 134 -1.52 -3.56 11.16
N ILE A 135 -0.46 -2.76 10.96
CA ILE A 135 0.24 -2.63 9.67
C ILE A 135 0.81 -3.97 9.20
N ASP A 136 1.46 -4.73 10.07
CA ASP A 136 2.01 -6.05 9.73
C ASP A 136 0.92 -7.01 9.24
N ARG A 137 -0.24 -7.00 9.93
CA ARG A 137 -1.41 -7.79 9.54
C ARG A 137 -1.97 -7.33 8.20
N MET A 138 -2.08 -6.02 7.98
CA MET A 138 -2.55 -5.47 6.72
C MET A 138 -1.64 -5.88 5.56
N ALA A 139 -0.32 -5.74 5.73
CA ALA A 139 0.67 -6.14 4.73
C ALA A 139 0.58 -7.64 4.44
N ALA A 140 0.44 -8.47 5.47
CA ALA A 140 0.24 -9.91 5.37
C ALA A 140 -1.01 -10.32 4.55
N TYR A 141 -2.04 -9.48 4.53
CA TYR A 141 -3.25 -9.65 3.73
C TYR A 141 -3.29 -8.80 2.45
N LYS A 142 -2.16 -8.19 2.05
CA LYS A 142 -2.02 -7.37 0.85
C LYS A 142 -2.96 -6.14 0.82
N LEU A 143 -3.38 -5.67 1.99
CA LEU A 143 -4.00 -4.35 2.13
C LEU A 143 -2.92 -3.29 1.96
N ASN A 144 -3.29 -2.06 1.59
CA ASN A 144 -2.32 -1.03 1.24
C ASN A 144 -2.66 0.38 1.73
N VAL A 145 -3.81 0.58 2.39
CA VAL A 145 -4.16 1.89 2.96
C VAL A 145 -4.72 1.77 4.37
N MET A 146 -4.11 2.45 5.33
CA MET A 146 -4.65 2.59 6.68
C MET A 146 -5.18 4.02 6.85
N HIS A 147 -6.49 4.17 6.96
CA HIS A 147 -7.10 5.42 7.40
C HIS A 147 -7.05 5.48 8.92
N VAL A 148 -6.49 6.55 9.48
CA VAL A 148 -6.36 6.72 10.94
C VAL A 148 -7.09 7.98 11.36
N PHE A 149 -7.88 7.94 12.42
CA PHE A 149 -8.41 9.14 13.07
C PHE A 149 -7.44 9.61 14.16
N PRO A 150 -6.67 10.69 13.93
CA PRO A 150 -5.74 11.21 14.92
C PRO A 150 -6.49 12.10 15.92
N GLU A 151 -7.04 11.50 16.97
CA GLU A 151 -7.24 12.22 18.22
C GLU A 151 -5.98 12.01 19.07
N GLY A 152 -5.00 12.93 19.02
CA GLY A 152 -3.78 12.78 19.83
C GLY A 152 -2.50 13.39 19.26
N ASP A 153 -1.36 12.82 19.67
CA ASP A 153 0.01 13.30 19.45
C ASP A 153 0.48 13.19 17.98
N PRO A 154 0.82 14.32 17.33
CA PRO A 154 1.40 14.36 15.98
C PRO A 154 2.67 13.53 15.74
N ASP A 155 3.56 13.40 16.75
CA ASP A 155 4.84 12.73 16.55
C ASP A 155 4.66 11.21 16.40
N ALA A 156 3.69 10.64 17.11
CA ALA A 156 3.29 9.24 16.97
C ALA A 156 2.80 8.90 15.54
N LEU A 157 2.25 9.89 14.82
CA LEU A 157 1.80 9.72 13.44
C LEU A 157 2.97 9.65 12.45
N ARG A 158 4.06 10.39 12.69
CA ARG A 158 5.24 10.40 11.81
C ARG A 158 5.89 9.01 11.76
N ASP A 159 6.24 8.46 12.92
CA ASP A 159 6.83 7.13 13.05
C ASP A 159 5.95 6.06 12.40
N LEU A 160 4.63 6.21 12.53
CA LEU A 160 3.66 5.31 11.95
C LEU A 160 3.64 5.38 10.43
N VAL A 161 3.70 6.58 9.85
CA VAL A 161 3.74 6.80 8.39
C VAL A 161 4.99 6.19 7.77
N GLU A 162 6.14 6.35 8.42
CA GLU A 162 7.41 5.74 7.98
C GLU A 162 7.34 4.22 8.03
N TYR A 163 6.89 3.66 9.16
CA TYR A 163 6.72 2.22 9.30
C TYR A 163 5.71 1.64 8.29
N GLY A 164 4.61 2.35 8.05
CA GLY A 164 3.64 1.98 7.02
C GLY A 164 4.29 1.93 5.63
N ARG A 165 5.00 2.99 5.24
CA ARG A 165 5.69 3.08 3.95
C ARG A 165 6.63 1.89 3.72
N ASP A 166 7.43 1.54 4.72
CA ASP A 166 8.40 0.45 4.63
C ASP A 166 7.70 -0.92 4.46
N ASN A 167 6.51 -1.06 5.01
CA ASN A 167 5.67 -2.26 4.89
C ASN A 167 4.67 -2.23 3.73
N GLY A 168 4.73 -1.20 2.87
CA GLY A 168 3.83 -1.04 1.73
C GLY A 168 2.40 -0.62 2.08
N ILE A 169 2.20 -0.06 3.27
CA ILE A 169 0.93 0.53 3.74
C ILE A 169 1.02 2.05 3.70
N THR A 170 0.10 2.67 2.98
CA THR A 170 -0.07 4.13 3.02
C THR A 170 -0.91 4.48 4.25
N VAL A 171 -0.32 5.18 5.21
CA VAL A 171 -1.05 5.69 6.37
C VAL A 171 -1.62 7.05 6.00
N VAL A 172 -2.94 7.17 6.01
CA VAL A 172 -3.70 8.35 5.65
C VAL A 172 -4.41 8.83 6.93
N PRO A 173 -3.98 9.93 7.56
CA PRO A 173 -4.75 10.48 8.67
C PRO A 173 -6.02 11.15 8.15
N GLU A 174 -7.10 11.05 8.91
CA GLU A 174 -8.21 11.97 8.81
C GLU A 174 -7.80 13.31 9.39
N LEU A 175 -7.84 14.35 8.56
CA LEU A 175 -7.50 15.68 9.02
C LEU A 175 -8.70 16.37 9.66
N SER A 176 -8.52 16.79 10.91
CA SER A 176 -9.38 17.73 11.62
C SER A 176 -8.76 19.13 11.59
N PRO A 177 -9.48 20.20 11.96
CA PRO A 177 -8.91 21.54 12.08
C PRO A 177 -7.64 21.60 12.95
N ALA A 178 -7.51 20.71 13.94
CA ALA A 178 -6.35 20.62 14.83
C ALA A 178 -5.13 19.93 14.19
N THR A 179 -5.33 19.11 13.15
CA THR A 179 -4.26 18.33 12.51
C THR A 179 -3.92 18.81 11.10
N LEU A 180 -4.51 19.94 10.67
CA LEU A 180 -4.25 20.56 9.36
C LEU A 180 -2.77 20.85 9.09
N ASP A 181 -2.01 21.25 10.11
CA ASP A 181 -0.59 21.56 9.95
C ASP A 181 0.24 20.30 9.62
N LEU A 182 -0.30 19.10 9.86
CA LEU A 182 0.34 17.85 9.47
C LEU A 182 0.36 17.64 7.96
N LEU A 183 -0.48 18.36 7.18
CA LEU A 183 -0.42 18.36 5.71
C LEU A 183 0.99 18.64 5.18
N GLU A 184 1.76 19.48 5.88
CA GLU A 184 3.12 19.83 5.49
C GLU A 184 4.10 18.65 5.62
N LEU A 185 3.78 17.66 6.46
CA LEU A 185 4.55 16.42 6.63
C LEU A 185 4.25 15.39 5.54
N PHE A 186 3.13 15.53 4.84
CA PHE A 186 2.73 14.58 3.81
C PHE A 186 3.25 15.06 2.45
N PRO A 187 4.24 14.36 1.84
CA PRO A 187 4.59 14.59 0.45
C PRO A 187 3.35 14.23 -0.38
N SER A 188 2.64 15.27 -0.81
CA SER A 188 1.46 15.27 -1.68
C SER A 188 1.25 13.94 -2.41
N ARG A 189 0.14 13.26 -2.09
CA ARG A 189 -0.64 12.44 -3.04
C ARG A 189 -1.87 11.73 -2.42
N TRP A 190 -1.96 11.58 -1.09
CA TRP A 190 -3.06 10.82 -0.47
C TRP A 190 -3.41 11.40 0.90
N VAL A 191 -4.38 12.31 0.96
CA VAL A 191 -4.89 12.85 2.22
C VAL A 191 -6.41 12.78 2.19
N HIS A 192 -7.00 12.16 3.19
CA HIS A 192 -8.44 12.22 3.38
C HIS A 192 -8.74 13.35 4.36
N ILE A 193 -9.38 14.41 3.85
CA ILE A 193 -9.97 15.42 4.72
C ILE A 193 -11.41 14.97 4.92
N GLY A 194 -11.74 14.57 6.15
CA GLY A 194 -13.10 14.24 6.57
C GLY A 194 -13.98 15.49 6.56
N SER A 195 -14.82 15.69 7.57
CA SER A 195 -15.59 16.94 7.66
C SER A 195 -14.74 18.08 8.23
N ALA A 196 -14.20 18.94 7.35
CA ALA A 196 -13.52 20.17 7.77
C ALA A 196 -14.24 21.40 7.22
N LYS A 197 -14.34 22.46 8.05
CA LYS A 197 -14.77 23.79 7.57
C LYS A 197 -13.63 24.41 6.75
N LEU A 198 -13.94 24.96 5.58
CA LEU A 198 -12.94 25.70 4.81
C LEU A 198 -12.60 27.00 5.52
N THR A 199 -11.38 27.08 6.05
CA THR A 199 -10.80 28.31 6.60
C THR A 199 -9.75 28.84 5.65
N SER A 200 -9.41 30.13 5.76
CA SER A 200 -8.30 30.75 5.04
C SER A 200 -6.97 30.01 5.28
N LYS A 201 -6.75 29.49 6.50
CA LYS A 201 -5.61 28.63 6.84
C LYS A 201 -5.60 27.33 6.02
N LEU A 202 -6.71 26.58 5.99
CA LEU A 202 -6.81 25.33 5.22
C LEU A 202 -6.66 25.57 3.71
N ALA A 203 -7.31 26.63 3.18
CA ALA A 203 -7.19 27.00 1.77
C ALA A 203 -5.72 27.29 1.40
N GLY A 204 -5.02 28.09 2.21
CA GLY A 204 -3.61 28.42 1.97
C GLY A 204 -2.69 27.19 2.03
N VAL A 205 -2.96 26.21 2.88
CA VAL A 205 -2.20 24.94 2.91
C VAL A 205 -2.44 24.13 1.63
N LEU A 206 -3.71 23.99 1.20
CA LEU A 206 -4.05 23.25 -0.02
C LEU A 206 -3.44 23.87 -1.29
N GLU A 207 -3.43 25.20 -1.37
CA GLU A 207 -2.81 25.95 -2.48
C GLU A 207 -1.30 25.75 -2.53
N ARG A 208 -0.59 25.81 -1.38
CA ARG A 208 0.86 25.56 -1.31
C ARG A 208 1.25 24.14 -1.74
N HIS A 209 0.41 23.15 -1.42
CA HIS A 209 0.63 21.75 -1.80
C HIS A 209 0.18 21.40 -3.23
N GLY A 210 -0.44 22.36 -3.93
CA GLY A 210 -0.46 22.45 -5.38
C GLY A 210 -0.79 21.19 -6.18
N ARG A 211 -1.92 20.49 -5.90
CA ARG A 211 -2.65 19.52 -6.79
C ARG A 211 -3.55 18.51 -6.06
N LEU A 212 -4.36 18.90 -5.08
CA LEU A 212 -5.41 18.00 -4.57
C LEU A 212 -6.74 18.36 -5.25
N PRO A 213 -7.34 17.49 -6.09
CA PRO A 213 -8.71 17.67 -6.53
C PRO A 213 -9.61 17.53 -5.30
N VAL A 214 -10.04 18.65 -4.73
CA VAL A 214 -10.94 18.68 -3.58
C VAL A 214 -12.37 18.72 -4.10
N ARG A 215 -13.23 17.82 -3.61
CA ARG A 215 -14.68 17.88 -3.80
C ARG A 215 -15.31 18.58 -2.60
N TRP A 216 -16.28 19.45 -2.84
CA TRP A 216 -16.96 20.21 -1.81
C TRP A 216 -18.44 19.83 -1.77
N HIS A 217 -19.03 19.75 -0.58
CA HIS A 217 -20.45 19.52 -0.38
C HIS A 217 -21.01 20.60 0.56
N ASP A 218 -22.23 21.07 0.28
CA ASP A 218 -22.93 22.11 1.05
C ASP A 218 -23.51 21.61 2.39
N GLY A 219 -23.19 20.37 2.77
CA GLY A 219 -23.65 19.75 4.00
C GLY A 219 -25.11 19.29 4.00
N ASN A 220 -25.87 19.46 2.90
CA ASN A 220 -27.31 19.18 2.90
C ASN A 220 -27.76 18.05 1.98
N SER A 221 -26.96 17.61 1.00
CA SER A 221 -27.11 16.32 0.29
C SER A 221 -25.97 16.12 -0.72
N ALA A 222 -25.77 14.87 -1.16
CA ALA A 222 -24.68 14.46 -2.05
C ALA A 222 -24.79 14.97 -3.52
N ALA A 223 -25.57 16.02 -3.79
CA ALA A 223 -25.98 16.38 -5.14
C ALA A 223 -25.14 17.49 -5.79
N ASP A 224 -24.62 18.46 -5.03
CA ASP A 224 -23.90 19.59 -5.62
C ASP A 224 -22.38 19.44 -5.44
N VAL A 225 -21.73 18.99 -6.51
CA VAL A 225 -20.28 18.92 -6.63
C VAL A 225 -19.78 20.25 -7.19
N LEU A 226 -19.29 21.13 -6.33
CA LEU A 226 -18.52 22.29 -6.79
C LEU A 226 -17.20 21.77 -7.38
N GLY A 227 -16.92 22.13 -8.64
CA GLY A 227 -15.82 21.58 -9.43
C GLY A 227 -14.41 21.78 -8.83
N PRO A 228 -13.35 21.31 -9.52
CA PRO A 228 -11.98 21.23 -8.98
C PRO A 228 -11.36 22.58 -8.58
N HIS A 229 -12.00 23.69 -8.96
CA HIS A 229 -11.57 25.08 -8.70
C HIS A 229 -12.75 26.00 -8.41
N GLY A 230 -13.82 25.51 -7.77
CA GLY A 230 -14.93 26.39 -7.38
C GLY A 230 -14.38 27.63 -6.68
N GLN A 231 -14.62 28.83 -7.25
CA GLN A 231 -14.23 30.08 -6.62
C GLN A 231 -15.06 30.22 -5.35
N LEU A 232 -14.42 30.05 -4.19
CA LEU A 232 -15.08 30.18 -2.91
C LEU A 232 -14.90 31.60 -2.42
N ALA A 233 -16.01 32.26 -2.10
CA ALA A 233 -16.01 33.51 -1.37
C ALA A 233 -15.86 33.22 0.12
N GLU A 234 -15.07 34.04 0.81
CA GLU A 234 -14.78 33.91 2.23
C GLU A 234 -16.07 34.05 3.07
N GLY A 235 -16.28 33.16 4.05
CA GLY A 235 -17.30 33.34 5.08
C GLY A 235 -18.56 32.48 4.99
N ASP A 236 -18.72 31.59 4.02
CA ASP A 236 -19.94 30.79 3.89
C ASP A 236 -20.04 29.70 5.00
N PRO A 237 -20.98 29.81 5.95
CA PRO A 237 -21.06 28.90 7.11
C PRO A 237 -21.60 27.50 6.75
N GLY A 238 -22.13 27.30 5.53
CA GLY A 238 -22.73 26.03 5.10
C GLY A 238 -21.75 25.02 4.49
N LEU A 239 -20.58 25.46 4.02
CA LEU A 239 -19.70 24.59 3.23
C LEU A 239 -18.89 23.61 4.11
N ARG A 240 -19.08 22.32 3.87
CA ARG A 240 -18.25 21.24 4.40
C ARG A 240 -17.31 20.74 3.30
N ALA A 241 -16.01 20.88 3.50
CA ALA A 241 -15.03 20.21 2.67
C ALA A 241 -15.17 18.70 2.91
N ILE A 242 -15.23 17.89 1.85
CA ILE A 242 -14.84 16.49 1.93
C ILE A 242 -13.78 16.29 0.86
N ALA A 243 -12.51 16.54 1.21
CA ALA A 243 -11.43 16.28 0.27
C ALA A 243 -11.19 14.77 0.20
N THR A 244 -11.85 14.13 -0.75
CA THR A 244 -11.46 12.81 -1.24
C THR A 244 -10.30 12.99 -2.20
N ALA A 245 -9.08 13.19 -1.69
CA ALA A 245 -7.90 13.07 -2.54
C ALA A 245 -7.64 11.59 -2.82
N GLY A 246 -8.16 11.12 -3.95
CA GLY A 246 -7.87 9.80 -4.50
C GLY A 246 -7.51 9.93 -5.97
N TRP A 247 -6.31 9.48 -6.33
CA TRP A 247 -5.93 9.29 -7.73
C TRP A 247 -6.57 7.97 -8.20
N VAL A 248 -7.61 8.05 -9.05
CA VAL A 248 -8.22 6.85 -9.65
C VAL A 248 -7.70 6.68 -11.08
N GLY A 249 -6.90 5.64 -11.31
CA GLY A 249 -6.79 5.02 -12.65
C GLY A 249 -6.08 5.80 -13.77
N GLY A 250 -5.27 6.83 -13.47
CA GLY A 250 -4.33 7.41 -14.45
C GLY A 250 -4.92 8.08 -15.69
N ARG A 251 -6.14 8.62 -15.63
CA ARG A 251 -6.67 9.50 -16.67
C ARG A 251 -6.89 10.92 -16.17
N PHE A 252 -6.28 11.87 -16.88
CA PHE A 252 -6.63 13.29 -16.84
C PHE A 252 -8.04 13.44 -17.43
N THR A 253 -9.01 13.94 -16.67
CA THR A 253 -10.23 14.52 -17.25
C THR A 253 -10.03 16.02 -17.35
N THR A 254 -9.91 16.53 -18.58
CA THR A 254 -9.83 17.95 -18.89
C THR A 254 -11.07 18.68 -18.38
N PRO A 255 -11.00 19.93 -17.88
CA PRO A 255 -12.19 20.68 -17.51
C PRO A 255 -12.99 21.00 -18.77
N ALA A 256 -14.20 20.45 -18.88
CA ALA A 256 -15.19 20.97 -19.80
C ALA A 256 -15.75 22.26 -19.18
N VAL A 257 -15.36 23.41 -19.72
CA VAL A 257 -16.03 24.68 -19.44
C VAL A 257 -17.16 24.80 -20.44
N VAL A 258 -18.41 24.59 -20.01
CA VAL A 258 -19.58 25.12 -20.71
C VAL A 258 -19.79 26.52 -20.14
N ARG A 259 -19.48 27.55 -20.94
CA ARG A 259 -19.92 28.91 -20.68
C ARG A 259 -21.33 29.09 -21.25
N ALA A 260 -22.20 29.74 -20.49
CA ALA A 260 -23.27 30.53 -21.08
C ALA A 260 -22.67 31.84 -21.64
#